data_AF-A0A7K1K5T6-F1
#
_entry.id   AF-A0A7K1K5T6-F1
#
_cell.length_a   1.000
_cell.length_b   1.000
_cell.length_c   1.000
_cell.angle_alpha   90.00
_cell.angle_beta   90.00
_cell.angle_gamma   90.00
#
_symmetry.space_group_name_H-M   'P 1'
#
loop_
_entity.id
_entity.type
_entity.pdbx_description
1 polymer ?
#
loop_
_entity_poly.entity_id
_entity_poly.type
_entity_poly.pdbx_seq_one_letter_code
_entity_poly.pdbx_strand_id
1 'polypeptide(L)'
;MTSQWDGILRCKTWNVWPARTTGELPSLDIDYGGASPVHARAFVHAYDPKLQPELNLVEPSDIGPPLWDGEQPGWHQVRDALLVGVGDQVQLAQAQPRTARRGELDIRLSFEFDGNPQEPLVEALRAYAFEILALLNLCLDDLVTPTMPFHVRENLPDDQAEATLSFKVEVRHRHTLDDGVLSDFLMSTAQFLSDPSHGPKYRIALELYAAHFTEKQVRVRFILLVIAMEALAQPSNKEPAAQSLVSRWGQELKEEMAKHDPSTAAYRDLISLSGQLKWLGQDSIGVQIANLFSDLPDVSVDEIDKLKKSARDIYNKRSRLVHDGYLPAAELPDLENEARTLVEILFKSAIEKSKFADERFTIRIEDHAGPESDPDNA
;
A
#
# COMPACT_ATOMS: atom_id res chain seq x y z
N MET A 1 11.49 -22.16 -25.01
CA MET A 1 12.33 -23.08 -24.22
C MET A 1 12.01 -22.70 -22.81
N THR A 2 11.47 -23.63 -22.04
CA THR A 2 10.97 -23.34 -20.69
C THR A 2 12.17 -23.25 -19.76
N SER A 3 12.29 -22.11 -19.10
CA SER A 3 13.39 -21.83 -18.18
C SER A 3 12.92 -22.04 -16.74
N GLN A 4 13.86 -22.40 -15.88
CA GLN A 4 13.63 -22.49 -14.44
C GLN A 4 13.86 -21.12 -13.81
N TRP A 5 12.90 -20.65 -13.02
CA TRP A 5 12.93 -19.36 -12.34
C TRP A 5 12.80 -19.53 -10.83
N ASP A 6 13.29 -18.53 -10.10
CA ASP A 6 13.03 -18.34 -8.67
C ASP A 6 12.52 -16.93 -8.38
N GLY A 7 11.42 -16.84 -7.64
CA GLY A 7 11.02 -15.64 -6.91
C GLY A 7 11.49 -15.72 -5.46
N ILE A 8 12.17 -14.70 -4.93
CA ILE A 8 12.79 -14.74 -3.60
C ILE A 8 12.42 -13.49 -2.79
N LEU A 9 11.88 -13.71 -1.59
CA LEU A 9 11.72 -12.70 -0.55
C LEU A 9 12.71 -13.00 0.58
N ARG A 10 13.74 -12.16 0.72
CA ARG A 10 14.70 -12.28 1.83
C ARG A 10 14.18 -11.56 3.06
N CYS A 11 14.23 -12.25 4.19
CA CYS A 11 13.75 -11.77 5.47
C CYS A 11 14.86 -11.84 6.53
N LYS A 12 14.83 -10.90 7.48
CA LYS A 12 15.53 -11.03 8.75
C LYS A 12 14.61 -11.68 9.78
N THR A 13 15.18 -12.47 10.68
CA THR A 13 14.45 -13.13 11.77
C THR A 13 15.08 -12.78 13.12
N TRP A 14 14.25 -12.56 14.13
CA TRP A 14 14.72 -12.49 15.52
C TRP A 14 15.09 -13.87 16.06
N ASN A 15 14.34 -14.90 15.66
CA ASN A 15 14.53 -16.26 16.13
C ASN A 15 15.81 -16.90 15.57
N VAL A 16 16.40 -17.79 16.35
CA VAL A 16 17.52 -18.65 15.93
C VAL A 16 16.96 -19.88 15.23
N TRP A 17 17.09 -19.94 13.91
CA TRP A 17 16.66 -21.08 13.12
C TRP A 17 17.75 -22.16 13.07
N PRO A 18 17.36 -23.45 12.88
CA PRO A 18 18.33 -24.50 12.60
C PRO A 18 19.15 -24.15 11.36
N ALA A 19 20.48 -24.20 11.49
CA ALA A 19 21.39 -23.76 10.45
C ALA A 19 21.18 -24.54 9.15
N ARG A 20 21.15 -23.83 8.02
CA ARG A 20 21.14 -24.42 6.66
C ARG A 20 19.98 -25.40 6.42
N THR A 21 18.83 -25.09 7.01
CA THR A 21 17.63 -25.93 6.89
C THR A 21 16.73 -25.43 5.77
N THR A 22 16.15 -26.36 5.02
CA THR A 22 15.15 -26.05 4.00
C THR A 22 13.86 -26.77 4.35
N GLY A 23 12.79 -26.01 4.52
CA GLY A 23 11.43 -26.55 4.53
C GLY A 23 10.81 -26.42 3.15
N GLU A 24 10.24 -27.50 2.61
CA GLU A 24 9.45 -27.48 1.39
C GLU A 24 7.96 -27.47 1.75
N LEU A 25 7.22 -26.56 1.12
CA LEU A 25 5.77 -26.46 1.22
C LEU A 25 5.12 -27.14 0.01
N PRO A 26 3.82 -27.50 0.10
CA PRO A 26 3.07 -27.98 -1.06
C PRO A 26 3.18 -27.02 -2.25
N SER A 27 3.14 -27.58 -3.46
CA SER A 27 3.10 -26.77 -4.68
C SER A 27 1.84 -25.91 -4.74
N LEU A 28 1.98 -24.73 -5.35
CA LEU A 28 0.97 -23.69 -5.43
C LEU A 28 0.69 -23.37 -6.90
N ASP A 29 -0.58 -23.11 -7.20
CA ASP A 29 -1.01 -22.62 -8.51
C ASP A 29 -1.14 -21.11 -8.45
N ILE A 30 -0.23 -20.41 -9.12
CA ILE A 30 -0.17 -18.95 -9.10
C ILE A 30 -0.97 -18.41 -10.28
N ASP A 31 -2.18 -17.94 -10.00
CA ASP A 31 -2.96 -17.15 -10.96
C ASP A 31 -2.41 -15.72 -11.01
N TYR A 32 -2.02 -15.30 -12.20
CA TYR A 32 -1.53 -13.96 -12.51
C TYR A 32 -2.33 -13.27 -13.63
N GLY A 33 -3.45 -13.85 -14.05
CA GLY A 33 -4.27 -13.38 -15.18
C GLY A 33 -3.76 -13.83 -16.55
N GLY A 34 -2.84 -14.79 -16.60
CA GLY A 34 -2.37 -15.42 -17.83
C GLY A 34 -3.35 -16.48 -18.38
N ALA A 35 -3.00 -17.10 -19.50
CA ALA A 35 -3.82 -18.16 -20.11
C ALA A 35 -3.95 -19.42 -19.23
N SER A 36 -2.91 -19.70 -18.43
CA SER A 36 -2.84 -20.78 -17.45
C SER A 36 -2.09 -20.30 -16.20
N PRO A 37 -2.42 -20.81 -15.00
CA PRO A 37 -1.65 -20.53 -13.80
C PRO A 37 -0.23 -21.08 -13.90
N VAL A 38 0.69 -20.49 -13.13
CA VAL A 38 2.07 -20.98 -12.99
C VAL A 38 2.15 -21.91 -11.80
N HIS A 39 2.62 -23.14 -12.01
CA HIS A 39 2.90 -24.07 -10.93
C HIS A 39 4.24 -23.74 -10.26
N ALA A 40 4.20 -23.37 -8.98
CA ALA A 40 5.37 -23.00 -8.20
C ALA A 40 5.55 -23.92 -6.98
N ARG A 41 6.79 -24.30 -6.70
CA ARG A 41 7.18 -24.96 -5.44
C ARG A 41 7.69 -23.89 -4.47
N ALA A 42 7.19 -23.92 -3.24
CA ALA A 42 7.56 -22.95 -2.22
C ALA A 42 8.52 -23.57 -1.20
N PHE A 43 9.56 -22.81 -0.85
CA PHE A 43 10.60 -23.20 0.09
C PHE A 43 10.86 -22.10 1.10
N VAL A 44 11.19 -22.49 2.33
CA VAL A 44 11.74 -21.60 3.36
C VAL A 44 13.16 -22.08 3.66
N HIS A 45 14.14 -21.27 3.28
CA HIS A 45 15.57 -21.55 3.47
C HIS A 45 16.10 -20.72 4.63
N ALA A 46 16.46 -21.36 5.74
CA ALA A 46 17.17 -20.74 6.84
C ALA A 46 18.69 -20.87 6.65
N TYR A 47 19.41 -19.76 6.79
CA TYR A 47 20.87 -19.74 6.67
C TYR A 47 21.56 -19.95 8.02
N ASP A 48 22.83 -19.56 8.11
CA ASP A 48 23.57 -19.65 9.37
C ASP A 48 22.96 -18.69 10.40
N PRO A 49 22.72 -19.12 11.65
CA PRO A 49 22.22 -18.24 12.71
C PRO A 49 23.28 -17.23 13.13
N LYS A 50 22.86 -16.11 13.70
CA LYS A 50 23.76 -15.13 14.33
C LYS A 50 24.65 -15.81 15.36
N LEU A 51 25.93 -15.44 15.43
CA LEU A 51 26.85 -15.93 16.45
C LEU A 51 26.56 -15.31 17.81
N GLN A 52 26.20 -14.03 17.82
CA GLN A 52 25.95 -13.23 19.01
C GLN A 52 24.62 -12.46 18.86
N PRO A 53 23.47 -13.17 18.86
CA PRO A 53 22.16 -12.56 18.65
C PRO A 53 21.86 -11.42 19.63
N GLU A 54 22.40 -11.49 20.85
CA GLU A 54 22.27 -10.47 21.89
C GLU A 54 22.91 -9.13 21.55
N LEU A 55 23.90 -9.09 20.64
CA LEU A 55 24.60 -7.85 20.27
C LEU A 55 23.98 -7.13 19.07
N ASN A 56 23.05 -7.78 18.35
CA ASN A 56 22.40 -7.24 17.16
C ASN A 56 23.34 -6.67 16.10
N LEU A 57 24.50 -7.31 15.92
CA LEU A 57 25.46 -6.96 14.87
C LEU A 57 25.02 -7.47 13.50
N VAL A 58 25.47 -6.77 12.45
CA VAL A 58 25.37 -7.24 11.07
C VAL A 58 26.53 -8.22 10.83
N GLU A 59 26.20 -9.48 10.57
CA GLU A 59 27.18 -10.55 10.38
C GLU A 59 27.10 -11.08 8.93
N PRO A 60 28.17 -10.95 8.12
CA PRO A 60 28.17 -11.46 6.75
C PRO A 60 28.18 -13.00 6.70
N SER A 61 27.73 -13.56 5.58
CA SER A 61 27.87 -14.97 5.23
C SER A 61 27.99 -15.11 3.72
N ASP A 62 28.64 -16.17 3.24
CA ASP A 62 28.84 -16.46 1.82
C ASP A 62 27.78 -17.45 1.28
N ILE A 63 26.68 -17.65 2.02
CA ILE A 63 25.64 -18.63 1.71
C ILE A 63 24.38 -17.94 1.19
N GLY A 64 23.68 -18.63 0.30
CA GLY A 64 22.41 -18.19 -0.25
C GLY A 64 22.60 -17.40 -1.54
N PRO A 65 21.51 -17.18 -2.28
CA PRO A 65 21.57 -16.51 -3.56
C PRO A 65 22.01 -15.04 -3.38
N PRO A 66 22.90 -14.53 -4.23
CA PRO A 66 23.24 -13.11 -4.23
C PRO A 66 22.02 -12.31 -4.71
N LEU A 67 21.54 -11.37 -3.90
CA LEU A 67 20.38 -10.52 -4.17
C LEU A 67 20.75 -9.06 -3.97
N TRP A 68 20.08 -8.15 -4.68
CA TRP A 68 20.30 -6.72 -4.55
C TRP A 68 19.54 -6.16 -3.34
N ASP A 69 20.17 -5.29 -2.56
CA ASP A 69 19.54 -4.69 -1.37
C ASP A 69 18.37 -3.73 -1.71
N GLY A 70 18.13 -3.42 -2.98
CA GLY A 70 17.09 -2.48 -3.40
C GLY A 70 17.50 -1.02 -3.31
N GLU A 71 18.74 -0.76 -2.91
CA GLU A 71 19.28 0.58 -2.76
C GLU A 71 20.28 0.89 -3.89
N GLN A 72 20.13 2.09 -4.45
CA GLN A 72 21.15 2.73 -5.28
C GLN A 72 21.59 4.00 -4.53
N PRO A 73 22.79 4.02 -3.93
CA PRO A 73 23.25 5.19 -3.18
C PRO A 73 23.12 6.48 -3.99
N GLY A 74 22.51 7.51 -3.40
CA GLY A 74 22.29 8.81 -4.03
C GLY A 74 21.03 8.92 -4.90
N TRP A 75 20.28 7.83 -5.08
CA TRP A 75 19.02 7.87 -5.83
C TRP A 75 17.84 8.02 -4.88
N HIS A 76 16.88 8.87 -5.27
CA HIS A 76 15.66 9.07 -4.51
C HIS A 76 14.55 8.16 -5.04
N GLN A 77 14.00 7.30 -4.18
CA GLN A 77 12.90 6.39 -4.52
C GLN A 77 11.59 6.87 -3.91
N VAL A 78 10.53 6.85 -4.70
CA VAL A 78 9.15 7.09 -4.25
C VAL A 78 8.30 5.93 -4.73
N ARG A 79 7.71 5.17 -3.79
CA ARG A 79 6.98 3.91 -4.07
C ARG A 79 7.89 2.88 -4.72
N ASP A 80 7.62 2.54 -5.98
CA ASP A 80 8.37 1.64 -6.86
C ASP A 80 9.21 2.39 -7.91
N ALA A 81 9.14 3.72 -7.94
CA ALA A 81 9.81 4.56 -8.93
C ALA A 81 11.06 5.25 -8.38
N LEU A 82 12.12 5.25 -9.18
CA LEU A 82 13.27 6.13 -9.01
C LEU A 82 12.94 7.49 -9.64
N LEU A 83 13.12 8.56 -8.87
CA LEU A 83 12.94 9.93 -9.36
C LEU A 83 14.23 10.44 -10.00
N VAL A 84 14.10 10.98 -11.20
CA VAL A 84 15.20 11.60 -11.96
C VAL A 84 14.79 12.99 -12.40
N GLY A 85 15.67 13.97 -12.20
CA GLY A 85 15.46 15.35 -12.64
C GLY A 85 15.50 15.47 -14.16
N VAL A 86 14.71 16.36 -14.74
CA VAL A 86 14.84 16.73 -16.16
C VAL A 86 16.26 17.26 -16.43
N GLY A 87 16.99 16.58 -17.30
CA GLY A 87 18.37 16.93 -17.67
C GLY A 87 19.45 16.33 -16.75
N ASP A 88 19.06 15.59 -15.70
CA ASP A 88 20.01 14.87 -14.87
C ASP A 88 20.70 13.76 -15.69
N GLN A 89 22.02 13.67 -15.58
CA GLN A 89 22.76 12.49 -16.01
C GLN A 89 22.92 11.57 -14.81
N VAL A 90 22.35 10.38 -14.90
CA VAL A 90 22.42 9.41 -13.81
C VAL A 90 23.38 8.31 -14.18
N GLN A 91 24.41 8.13 -13.35
CA GLN A 91 25.28 6.97 -13.46
C GLN A 91 24.60 5.81 -12.73
N LEU A 92 24.24 4.78 -13.49
CA LEU A 92 23.87 3.49 -12.93
C LEU A 92 25.13 2.88 -12.34
N ALA A 93 25.32 3.03 -11.03
CA ALA A 93 26.31 2.23 -10.33
C ALA A 93 25.91 0.75 -10.50
N GLN A 94 26.90 -0.12 -10.66
CA GLN A 94 26.64 -1.56 -10.60
C GLN A 94 26.03 -1.83 -9.23
N ALA A 95 24.74 -2.21 -9.22
CA ALA A 95 24.14 -2.83 -8.05
C ALA A 95 25.10 -3.94 -7.61
N GLN A 96 25.49 -3.96 -6.34
CA GLN A 96 26.32 -5.02 -5.79
C GLN A 96 25.39 -5.98 -5.06
N PRO A 97 25.04 -7.13 -5.66
CA PRO A 97 24.28 -8.15 -4.96
C PRO A 97 25.09 -8.67 -3.77
N ARG A 98 24.40 -9.07 -2.71
CA ARG A 98 24.99 -9.78 -1.58
C ARG A 98 24.26 -11.07 -1.28
N THR A 99 25.01 -12.02 -0.77
CA THR A 99 24.52 -13.23 -0.14
C THR A 99 23.74 -12.93 1.14
N ALA A 100 23.14 -13.95 1.75
CA ALA A 100 22.39 -13.80 2.98
C ALA A 100 23.36 -13.45 4.13
N ARG A 101 22.90 -12.60 5.05
CA ARG A 101 23.57 -12.36 6.34
C ARG A 101 23.16 -13.44 7.33
N ARG A 102 23.92 -13.60 8.41
CA ARG A 102 23.54 -14.51 9.49
C ARG A 102 22.26 -14.03 10.17
N GLY A 103 21.34 -14.96 10.44
CA GLY A 103 19.99 -14.62 10.92
C GLY A 103 19.05 -14.07 9.85
N GLU A 104 19.37 -14.22 8.57
CA GLU A 104 18.41 -14.06 7.47
C GLU A 104 17.90 -15.44 7.00
N LEU A 105 16.74 -15.42 6.34
CA LEU A 105 16.11 -16.56 5.67
C LEU A 105 15.50 -16.09 4.35
N ASP A 106 15.34 -17.02 3.41
CA ASP A 106 14.70 -16.77 2.11
C ASP A 106 13.38 -17.54 2.02
N ILE A 107 12.30 -16.85 1.66
CA ILE A 107 11.09 -17.47 1.13
C ILE A 107 11.26 -17.52 -0.39
N ARG A 108 11.40 -18.73 -0.95
CA ARG A 108 11.69 -18.98 -2.37
C ARG A 108 10.53 -19.68 -3.05
N LEU A 109 10.10 -19.15 -4.19
CA LEU A 109 9.10 -19.73 -5.09
C LEU A 109 9.80 -20.16 -6.37
N SER A 110 9.94 -21.46 -6.60
CA SER A 110 10.63 -22.01 -7.76
C SER A 110 9.62 -22.52 -8.79
N PHE A 111 9.71 -22.05 -10.03
CA PHE A 111 8.70 -22.31 -11.07
C PHE A 111 9.31 -22.37 -12.47
N GLU A 112 8.61 -23.02 -13.39
CA GLU A 112 8.96 -23.07 -14.81
C GLU A 112 8.16 -22.02 -15.59
N PHE A 113 8.81 -21.26 -16.47
CA PHE A 113 8.14 -20.25 -17.28
C PHE A 113 8.83 -20.04 -18.63
N ASP A 114 8.04 -19.82 -19.67
CA ASP A 114 8.53 -19.50 -21.00
C ASP A 114 8.75 -17.99 -21.15
N GLY A 115 10.00 -17.58 -21.36
CA GLY A 115 10.39 -16.18 -21.49
C GLY A 115 10.49 -15.46 -20.14
N ASN A 116 10.53 -14.13 -20.18
CA ASN A 116 10.73 -13.31 -18.98
C ASN A 116 9.40 -13.11 -18.23
N PRO A 117 9.34 -13.42 -16.92
CA PRO A 117 8.20 -13.12 -16.07
C PRO A 117 7.82 -11.64 -16.15
N GLN A 118 6.58 -11.37 -16.54
CA GLN A 118 6.03 -10.01 -16.62
C GLN A 118 5.53 -9.55 -15.24
N GLU A 119 5.36 -8.24 -15.07
CA GLU A 119 4.96 -7.63 -13.78
C GLU A 119 3.73 -8.29 -13.12
N PRO A 120 2.66 -8.68 -13.84
CA PRO A 120 1.51 -9.36 -13.20
C PRO A 120 1.91 -10.67 -12.52
N LEU A 121 2.81 -11.45 -13.12
CA LEU A 121 3.33 -12.69 -12.52
C LEU A 121 4.25 -12.38 -11.33
N VAL A 122 5.12 -11.37 -11.46
CA VAL A 122 6.01 -10.94 -10.36
C VAL A 122 5.20 -10.48 -9.16
N GLU A 123 4.13 -9.71 -9.35
CA GLU A 123 3.22 -9.27 -8.28
C GLU A 123 2.46 -10.44 -7.65
N ALA A 124 2.01 -11.41 -8.45
CA ALA A 124 1.34 -12.60 -7.92
C ALA A 124 2.31 -13.44 -7.06
N LEU A 125 3.51 -13.71 -7.56
CA LEU A 125 4.59 -14.39 -6.80
C LEU A 125 4.91 -13.64 -5.50
N ARG A 126 5.04 -12.31 -5.57
CA ARG A 126 5.29 -11.46 -4.39
C ARG A 126 4.17 -11.59 -3.37
N ALA A 127 2.91 -11.55 -3.79
CA ALA A 127 1.76 -11.70 -2.90
C ALA A 127 1.81 -13.05 -2.15
N TYR A 128 2.09 -14.16 -2.84
CA TYR A 128 2.25 -15.47 -2.21
C TYR A 128 3.44 -15.53 -1.24
N ALA A 129 4.58 -14.90 -1.57
CA ALA A 129 5.71 -14.84 -0.65
C ALA A 129 5.38 -14.09 0.65
N PHE A 130 4.60 -13.01 0.55
CA PHE A 130 4.11 -12.28 1.73
C PHE A 130 3.00 -13.01 2.48
N GLU A 131 2.19 -13.84 1.83
CA GLU A 131 1.25 -14.74 2.49
C GLU A 131 2.01 -15.77 3.35
N ILE A 132 3.06 -16.39 2.80
CA ILE A 132 3.94 -17.30 3.57
C ILE A 132 4.59 -16.56 4.74
N LEU A 133 5.09 -15.34 4.53
CA LEU A 133 5.64 -14.50 5.59
C LEU A 133 4.61 -14.24 6.70
N ALA A 134 3.38 -13.90 6.34
CA ALA A 134 2.31 -13.65 7.30
C ALA A 134 2.00 -14.90 8.13
N LEU A 135 1.91 -16.07 7.48
CA LEU A 135 1.69 -17.35 8.17
C LEU A 135 2.86 -17.71 9.09
N LEU A 136 4.10 -17.45 8.67
CA LEU A 136 5.27 -17.62 9.54
C LEU A 136 5.17 -16.74 10.78
N ASN A 137 4.83 -15.46 10.61
CA ASN A 137 4.69 -14.52 11.73
C ASN A 137 3.55 -14.88 12.68
N LEU A 138 2.42 -15.39 12.18
CA LEU A 138 1.34 -15.90 13.03
C LEU A 138 1.77 -17.10 13.89
N CYS A 139 2.74 -17.89 13.42
CA CYS A 139 3.29 -19.01 14.18
C CYS A 139 4.50 -18.65 15.06
N LEU A 140 5.10 -17.47 14.85
CA LEU A 140 6.40 -17.08 15.41
C LEU A 140 6.38 -15.71 16.11
N ASP A 141 5.19 -15.17 16.40
CA ASP A 141 4.94 -13.92 17.13
C ASP A 141 5.53 -12.65 16.45
N ASP A 142 5.31 -12.48 15.14
CA ASP A 142 5.68 -11.28 14.37
C ASP A 142 7.19 -10.95 14.29
N LEU A 143 8.02 -11.98 14.36
CA LEU A 143 9.48 -11.87 14.47
C LEU A 143 10.27 -11.99 13.15
N VAL A 144 9.58 -12.11 12.02
CA VAL A 144 10.18 -12.21 10.68
C VAL A 144 9.76 -10.99 9.85
N THR A 145 10.72 -10.30 9.24
CA THR A 145 10.43 -9.09 8.43
C THR A 145 11.25 -9.08 7.14
N PRO A 146 10.72 -8.56 6.02
CA PRO A 146 11.49 -8.39 4.80
C PRO A 146 12.71 -7.49 5.03
N THR A 147 13.83 -7.81 4.38
CA THR A 147 15.08 -7.03 4.47
C THR A 147 15.54 -6.52 3.10
N MET A 148 14.97 -7.06 2.02
CA MET A 148 15.25 -6.68 0.63
C MET A 148 13.95 -6.66 -0.19
N PRO A 149 13.94 -6.03 -1.38
CA PRO A 149 12.88 -6.21 -2.35
C PRO A 149 12.68 -7.67 -2.75
N PHE A 150 11.49 -7.97 -3.28
CA PHE A 150 11.24 -9.26 -3.91
C PHE A 150 12.00 -9.34 -5.25
N HIS A 151 12.73 -10.43 -5.46
CA HIS A 151 13.53 -10.64 -6.65
C HIS A 151 12.99 -11.79 -7.48
N VAL A 152 13.08 -11.67 -8.80
CA VAL A 152 12.87 -12.80 -9.73
C VAL A 152 14.14 -12.99 -10.54
N ARG A 153 14.59 -14.23 -10.64
CA ARG A 153 15.82 -14.60 -11.34
C ARG A 153 15.64 -15.88 -12.15
N GLU A 154 16.31 -15.96 -13.28
CA GLU A 154 16.44 -17.15 -14.10
C GLU A 154 17.61 -17.99 -13.59
N ASN A 155 17.39 -19.29 -13.44
CA ASN A 155 18.45 -20.25 -13.13
C ASN A 155 19.05 -20.74 -14.44
N LEU A 156 20.32 -20.42 -14.66
CA LEU A 156 21.10 -20.81 -15.83
C LEU A 156 21.90 -22.09 -15.53
N PRO A 157 22.46 -22.77 -16.55
CA PRO A 157 23.40 -23.87 -16.35
C PRO A 157 24.62 -23.47 -15.51
N ASP A 158 25.35 -24.47 -15.01
CA ASP A 158 26.62 -24.30 -14.27
C ASP A 158 26.52 -23.45 -12.98
N ASP A 159 25.40 -23.56 -12.28
CA ASP A 159 25.12 -22.84 -11.01
C ASP A 159 25.14 -21.31 -11.15
N GLN A 160 24.88 -20.83 -12.36
CA GLN A 160 24.73 -19.41 -12.65
C GLN A 160 23.25 -19.01 -12.55
N ALA A 161 23.01 -17.74 -12.24
CA ALA A 161 21.69 -17.18 -12.28
C ALA A 161 21.75 -15.76 -12.85
N GLU A 162 20.73 -15.39 -13.62
CA GLU A 162 20.56 -14.05 -14.13
C GLU A 162 19.36 -13.41 -13.43
N ALA A 163 19.58 -12.26 -12.80
CA ALA A 163 18.52 -11.49 -12.18
C ALA A 163 18.28 -10.22 -13.01
N THR A 164 17.05 -10.06 -13.52
CA THR A 164 16.65 -8.81 -14.15
C THR A 164 16.06 -7.89 -13.09
N LEU A 165 16.77 -6.80 -12.79
CA LEU A 165 16.30 -5.75 -11.90
C LEU A 165 15.55 -4.70 -12.71
N SER A 166 14.23 -4.75 -12.67
CA SER A 166 13.38 -3.71 -13.27
C SER A 166 13.03 -2.67 -12.23
N PHE A 167 13.23 -1.40 -12.55
CA PHE A 167 12.74 -0.29 -11.75
C PHE A 167 12.05 0.71 -12.66
N LYS A 168 10.98 1.32 -12.15
CA LYS A 168 10.30 2.40 -12.85
C LYS A 168 11.13 3.66 -12.69
N VAL A 169 11.34 4.42 -13.76
CA VAL A 169 11.95 5.75 -13.69
C VAL A 169 10.88 6.78 -13.96
N GLU A 170 10.68 7.70 -13.04
CA GLU A 170 9.81 8.86 -13.23
C GLU A 170 10.65 10.13 -13.36
N VAL A 171 10.61 10.73 -14.54
CA VAL A 171 11.29 12.00 -14.81
C VAL A 171 10.42 13.15 -14.32
N ARG A 172 10.98 14.01 -13.46
CA ARG A 172 10.29 15.16 -12.86
C ARG A 172 11.19 16.39 -12.90
N HIS A 173 10.58 17.57 -12.92
CA HIS A 173 11.35 18.80 -12.69
C HIS A 173 11.75 18.87 -11.22
N ARG A 174 13.01 19.23 -10.94
CA ARG A 174 13.41 19.61 -9.59
C ARG A 174 12.87 20.99 -9.29
N HIS A 175 12.34 21.16 -8.08
CA HIS A 175 11.91 22.45 -7.58
C HIS A 175 12.91 22.91 -6.53
N THR A 176 13.50 24.09 -6.74
CA THR A 176 14.20 24.79 -5.65
C THR A 176 13.12 25.46 -4.81
N LEU A 177 13.05 25.08 -3.54
CA LEU A 177 12.18 25.74 -2.58
C LEU A 177 12.94 26.93 -2.01
N ASP A 178 12.62 28.13 -2.47
CA ASP A 178 13.07 29.35 -1.81
C ASP A 178 12.25 29.62 -0.55
N ASP A 179 12.70 30.59 0.25
CA ASP A 179 12.04 30.97 1.51
C ASP A 179 10.57 31.36 1.33
N GLY A 180 10.23 31.98 0.20
CA GLY A 180 8.86 32.36 -0.12
C GLY A 180 7.97 31.14 -0.34
N VAL A 181 8.40 30.23 -1.22
CA VAL A 181 7.68 28.98 -1.51
C VAL A 181 7.57 28.10 -0.25
N LEU A 182 8.64 28.01 0.54
CA LEU A 182 8.64 27.24 1.77
C LEU A 182 7.68 27.87 2.81
N SER A 183 7.71 29.19 2.96
CA SER A 183 6.80 29.92 3.84
C SER A 183 5.34 29.69 3.42
N ASP A 184 5.01 29.82 2.13
CA ASP A 184 3.65 29.59 1.63
C ASP A 184 3.17 28.15 1.87
N PHE A 185 4.06 27.17 1.68
CA PHE A 185 3.77 25.76 1.95
C PHE A 185 3.52 25.51 3.45
N LEU A 186 4.40 26.00 4.31
CA LEU A 186 4.27 25.85 5.77
C LEU A 186 3.02 26.57 6.28
N MET A 187 2.68 27.72 5.71
CA MET A 187 1.48 28.48 6.05
C MET A 187 0.23 27.68 5.69
N SER A 188 0.15 27.20 4.45
CA SER A 188 -0.97 26.37 3.98
C SER A 188 -1.13 25.11 4.83
N THR A 189 -0.02 24.49 5.24
CA THR A 189 -0.01 23.32 6.12
C THR A 189 -0.52 23.67 7.52
N ALA A 190 -0.04 24.77 8.11
CA ALA A 190 -0.47 25.21 9.44
C ALA A 190 -1.96 25.56 9.48
N GLN A 191 -2.45 26.24 8.43
CA GLN A 191 -3.87 26.54 8.25
C GLN A 191 -4.70 25.26 8.14
N PHE A 192 -4.31 24.33 7.27
CA PHE A 192 -5.00 23.05 7.11
C PHE A 192 -5.09 22.27 8.43
N LEU A 193 -3.98 22.17 9.17
CA LEU A 193 -3.91 21.44 10.43
C LEU A 193 -4.69 22.10 11.57
N SER A 194 -4.93 23.40 11.48
CA SER A 194 -5.65 24.18 12.50
C SER A 194 -7.14 24.38 12.16
N ASP A 195 -7.57 23.99 10.97
CA ASP A 195 -8.95 24.09 10.52
C ASP A 195 -9.82 23.06 11.28
N PRO A 196 -10.81 23.51 12.09
CA PRO A 196 -11.64 22.60 12.87
C PRO A 196 -12.54 21.70 12.01
N SER A 197 -12.73 22.02 10.72
CA SER A 197 -13.46 21.14 9.78
C SER A 197 -12.65 19.88 9.42
N HIS A 198 -11.33 19.91 9.61
CA HIS A 198 -10.42 18.80 9.35
C HIS A 198 -10.16 17.94 10.60
N GLY A 199 -11.20 17.24 11.04
CA GLY A 199 -11.16 16.38 12.22
C GLY A 199 -10.41 15.04 12.05
N PRO A 200 -10.59 14.08 12.98
CA PRO A 200 -9.88 12.80 13.00
C PRO A 200 -9.94 11.98 11.70
N LYS A 201 -11.01 12.12 10.92
CA LYS A 201 -11.16 11.47 9.61
C LYS A 201 -10.09 11.90 8.60
N TYR A 202 -9.76 13.19 8.54
CA TYR A 202 -8.69 13.69 7.67
C TYR A 202 -7.31 13.20 8.13
N ARG A 203 -7.07 13.12 9.44
CA ARG A 203 -5.83 12.53 9.98
C ARG A 203 -5.66 11.09 9.51
N ILE A 204 -6.69 10.25 9.68
CA ILE A 204 -6.64 8.85 9.22
C ILE A 204 -6.41 8.77 7.71
N ALA A 205 -7.10 9.59 6.91
CA ALA A 205 -6.90 9.62 5.47
C ALA A 205 -5.46 9.99 5.06
N LEU A 206 -4.86 10.98 5.74
CA LEU A 206 -3.48 11.39 5.52
C LEU A 206 -2.47 10.33 5.99
N GLU A 207 -2.73 9.64 7.09
CA GLU A 207 -1.90 8.50 7.55
C GLU A 207 -1.89 7.36 6.53
N LEU A 208 -3.06 7.00 5.99
CA LEU A 208 -3.18 5.98 4.94
C LEU A 208 -2.49 6.40 3.65
N TYR A 209 -2.65 7.67 3.26
CA TYR A 209 -1.94 8.25 2.13
C TYR A 209 -0.42 8.29 2.36
N ALA A 210 0.06 8.58 3.57
CA ALA A 210 1.49 8.53 3.87
C ALA A 210 2.04 7.09 3.79
N ALA A 211 1.31 6.11 4.34
CA ALA A 211 1.69 4.70 4.30
C ALA A 211 1.81 4.14 2.89
N HIS A 212 1.02 4.63 1.92
CA HIS A 212 1.09 4.16 0.54
C HIS A 212 2.47 4.40 -0.13
N PHE A 213 3.26 5.38 0.34
CA PHE A 213 4.55 5.71 -0.28
C PHE A 213 5.64 4.66 -0.01
N THR A 214 5.54 3.91 1.08
CA THR A 214 6.53 2.91 1.49
C THR A 214 6.06 1.47 1.26
N GLU A 215 4.76 1.26 1.10
CA GLU A 215 4.17 -0.04 0.78
C GLU A 215 4.65 -0.56 -0.59
N LYS A 216 5.14 -1.80 -0.61
CA LYS A 216 5.76 -2.42 -1.79
C LYS A 216 4.76 -3.10 -2.71
N GLN A 217 3.63 -3.57 -2.19
CA GLN A 217 2.61 -4.24 -2.97
C GLN A 217 1.60 -3.26 -3.56
N VAL A 218 1.47 -3.24 -4.90
CA VAL A 218 0.50 -2.37 -5.60
C VAL A 218 -0.93 -2.59 -5.12
N ARG A 219 -1.30 -3.84 -4.83
CA ARG A 219 -2.60 -4.23 -4.27
C ARG A 219 -2.90 -3.52 -2.95
N VAL A 220 -1.93 -3.50 -2.04
CA VAL A 220 -2.10 -2.90 -0.72
C VAL A 220 -2.12 -1.38 -0.83
N ARG A 221 -1.26 -0.77 -1.66
CA ARG A 221 -1.32 0.66 -1.99
C ARG A 221 -2.71 1.07 -2.49
N PHE A 222 -3.27 0.32 -3.45
CA PHE A 222 -4.62 0.55 -3.95
C PHE A 222 -5.68 0.52 -2.83
N ILE A 223 -5.64 -0.50 -1.96
CA ILE A 223 -6.56 -0.61 -0.83
C ILE A 223 -6.42 0.59 0.12
N LEU A 224 -5.19 0.98 0.48
CA LEU A 224 -4.93 2.12 1.37
C LEU A 224 -5.53 3.42 0.83
N LEU A 225 -5.36 3.69 -0.48
CA LEU A 225 -5.89 4.89 -1.13
C LEU A 225 -7.42 4.91 -1.13
N VAL A 226 -8.08 3.78 -1.38
CA VAL A 226 -9.55 3.70 -1.31
C VAL A 226 -10.05 3.86 0.13
N ILE A 227 -9.37 3.26 1.11
CA ILE A 227 -9.70 3.45 2.53
C ILE A 227 -9.51 4.93 2.93
N ALA A 228 -8.51 5.63 2.38
CA ALA A 228 -8.35 7.06 2.62
C ALA A 228 -9.60 7.84 2.16
N MET A 229 -10.18 7.53 1.00
CA MET A 229 -11.46 8.11 0.56
C MET A 229 -12.62 7.70 1.45
N GLU A 230 -12.69 6.44 1.89
CA GLU A 230 -13.71 5.96 2.85
C GLU A 230 -13.66 6.71 4.19
N ALA A 231 -12.46 7.00 4.68
CA ALA A 231 -12.27 7.76 5.91
C ALA A 231 -12.85 9.18 5.78
N LEU A 232 -12.68 9.81 4.61
CA LEU A 232 -13.24 11.14 4.31
C LEU A 232 -14.76 11.11 4.09
N ALA A 233 -15.31 10.01 3.59
CA ALA A 233 -16.72 9.86 3.27
C ALA A 233 -17.61 10.19 4.48
N GLN A 234 -18.66 10.99 4.23
CA GLN A 234 -19.63 11.36 5.26
C GLN A 234 -20.94 10.59 5.06
N PRO A 235 -21.53 10.07 6.14
CA PRO A 235 -22.85 9.44 6.07
C PRO A 235 -23.85 10.39 5.43
N SER A 236 -24.51 9.91 4.39
CA SER A 236 -25.62 10.58 3.72
C SER A 236 -26.83 9.67 3.69
N ASN A 237 -27.99 10.31 3.66
CA ASN A 237 -29.28 9.61 3.61
C ASN A 237 -29.67 9.43 2.16
N LYS A 238 -30.31 8.29 1.86
CA LYS A 238 -31.00 8.10 0.58
C LYS A 238 -32.05 9.19 0.35
N GLU A 239 -32.42 9.37 -0.91
CA GLU A 239 -33.52 10.24 -1.35
C GLU A 239 -34.83 10.00 -0.57
N PRO A 240 -35.69 11.03 -0.41
CA PRO A 240 -36.90 10.97 0.43
C PRO A 240 -37.86 9.82 0.09
N ALA A 241 -37.95 9.43 -1.18
CA ALA A 241 -38.78 8.31 -1.61
C ALA A 241 -38.30 6.97 -0.99
N ALA A 242 -36.98 6.72 -0.97
CA ALA A 242 -36.41 5.53 -0.37
C ALA A 242 -36.51 5.58 1.17
N GLN A 243 -36.29 6.75 1.78
CA GLN A 243 -36.48 6.95 3.22
C GLN A 243 -37.90 6.60 3.68
N SER A 244 -38.89 6.99 2.88
CA SER A 244 -40.29 6.72 3.19
C SER A 244 -40.58 5.21 3.22
N LEU A 245 -40.00 4.46 2.28
CA LEU A 245 -40.12 2.99 2.26
C LEU A 245 -39.43 2.36 3.48
N VAL A 246 -38.19 2.75 3.78
CA VAL A 246 -37.44 2.24 4.94
C VAL A 246 -38.17 2.55 6.25
N SER A 247 -38.75 3.74 6.36
CA SER A 247 -39.52 4.17 7.54
C SER A 247 -40.76 3.30 7.74
N ARG A 248 -41.48 2.99 6.65
CA ARG A 248 -42.64 2.10 6.69
C ARG A 248 -42.26 0.68 7.13
N TRP A 249 -41.23 0.10 6.53
CA TRP A 249 -40.72 -1.21 6.95
C TRP A 249 -40.25 -1.22 8.40
N GLY A 250 -39.67 -0.11 8.88
CA GLY A 250 -39.30 0.05 10.28
C GLY A 250 -40.49 0.07 11.24
N GLN A 251 -41.66 0.55 10.81
CA GLN A 251 -42.90 0.47 11.59
C GLN A 251 -43.44 -0.96 11.61
N GLU A 252 -43.56 -1.60 10.44
CA GLU A 252 -44.00 -2.99 10.30
C GLU A 252 -43.13 -3.95 11.13
N LEU A 253 -41.81 -3.74 11.12
CA LEU A 253 -40.88 -4.54 11.90
C LEU A 253 -41.07 -4.37 13.41
N LYS A 254 -41.31 -3.15 13.89
CA LYS A 254 -41.58 -2.89 15.32
C LYS A 254 -42.88 -3.55 15.78
N GLU A 255 -43.91 -3.50 14.94
CA GLU A 255 -45.18 -4.19 15.19
C GLU A 255 -45.00 -5.71 15.25
N GLU A 256 -44.16 -6.27 14.37
CA GLU A 256 -43.84 -7.69 14.41
C GLU A 256 -43.03 -8.05 15.66
N MET A 257 -42.00 -7.27 16.00
CA MET A 257 -41.19 -7.48 17.22
C MET A 257 -42.04 -7.51 18.49
N ALA A 258 -43.09 -6.69 18.57
CA ALA A 258 -43.98 -6.66 19.73
C ALA A 258 -44.77 -7.96 19.95
N LYS A 259 -44.81 -8.87 18.96
CA LYS A 259 -45.48 -10.18 19.04
C LYS A 259 -44.59 -11.29 19.60
N HIS A 260 -43.27 -11.06 19.68
CA HIS A 260 -42.30 -12.08 20.08
C HIS A 260 -41.67 -11.76 21.43
N ASP A 261 -41.47 -12.77 22.27
CA ASP A 261 -40.78 -12.60 23.56
C ASP A 261 -39.28 -12.30 23.33
N PRO A 262 -38.69 -11.31 24.05
CA PRO A 262 -37.29 -10.91 23.88
C PRO A 262 -36.23 -12.01 24.00
N SER A 263 -36.54 -13.11 24.71
CA SER A 263 -35.65 -14.25 24.90
C SER A 263 -35.62 -15.22 23.72
N THR A 264 -36.53 -15.06 22.74
CA THR A 264 -36.69 -16.00 21.63
C THR A 264 -35.67 -15.75 20.51
N ALA A 265 -35.38 -16.80 19.73
CA ALA A 265 -34.59 -16.67 18.51
C ALA A 265 -35.24 -15.71 17.51
N ALA A 266 -36.57 -15.79 17.34
CA ALA A 266 -37.33 -14.91 16.44
C ALA A 266 -37.13 -13.42 16.78
N TYR A 267 -37.22 -13.04 18.07
CA TYR A 267 -36.98 -11.65 18.47
C TYR A 267 -35.53 -11.19 18.20
N ARG A 268 -34.54 -12.06 18.41
CA ARG A 268 -33.13 -11.75 18.09
C ARG A 268 -32.92 -11.53 16.59
N ASP A 269 -33.55 -12.33 15.74
CA ASP A 269 -33.49 -12.16 14.28
C ASP A 269 -34.15 -10.84 13.85
N LEU A 270 -35.28 -10.47 14.45
CA LEU A 270 -35.96 -9.20 14.18
C LEU A 270 -35.16 -7.98 14.66
N ILE A 271 -34.43 -8.09 15.79
CA ILE A 271 -33.47 -7.07 16.22
C ILE A 271 -32.36 -6.90 15.18
N SER A 272 -31.80 -8.01 14.68
CA SER A 272 -30.76 -7.97 13.65
C SER A 272 -31.27 -7.27 12.38
N LEU A 273 -32.49 -7.61 11.94
CA LEU A 273 -33.15 -6.96 10.80
C LEU A 273 -33.40 -5.47 11.02
N SER A 274 -33.73 -5.06 12.25
CA SER A 274 -33.92 -3.65 12.61
C SER A 274 -32.62 -2.85 12.46
N GLY A 275 -31.49 -3.46 12.84
CA GLY A 275 -30.16 -2.93 12.56
C GLY A 275 -29.92 -2.74 11.06
N GLN A 276 -30.26 -3.75 10.24
CA GLN A 276 -30.07 -3.71 8.78
C GLN A 276 -30.95 -2.64 8.10
N LEU A 277 -32.21 -2.46 8.53
CA LEU A 277 -33.08 -1.42 7.98
C LEU A 277 -32.53 -0.01 8.21
N LYS A 278 -31.90 0.24 9.37
CA LYS A 278 -31.24 1.52 9.64
C LYS A 278 -30.14 1.82 8.61
N TRP A 279 -29.34 0.80 8.26
CA TRP A 279 -28.32 0.91 7.21
C TRP A 279 -28.91 1.06 5.82
N LEU A 280 -30.05 0.43 5.54
CA LEU A 280 -30.75 0.55 4.26
C LEU A 280 -31.26 1.97 3.99
N GLY A 281 -31.50 2.75 5.04
CA GLY A 281 -31.79 4.19 4.92
C GLY A 281 -30.58 5.03 4.52
N GLN A 282 -29.36 4.52 4.57
CA GLN A 282 -28.15 5.29 4.25
C GLN A 282 -27.71 5.07 2.81
N ASP A 283 -27.01 6.05 2.26
CA ASP A 283 -26.30 5.87 0.99
C ASP A 283 -25.17 4.85 1.15
N SER A 284 -24.92 4.09 0.08
CA SER A 284 -23.79 3.15 0.10
C SER A 284 -22.48 3.92 0.19
N ILE A 285 -21.44 3.28 0.73
CA ILE A 285 -20.11 3.90 0.86
C ILE A 285 -19.62 4.42 -0.51
N GLY A 286 -19.83 3.68 -1.60
CA GLY A 286 -19.48 4.15 -2.94
C GLY A 286 -20.20 5.44 -3.36
N VAL A 287 -21.46 5.64 -2.95
CA VAL A 287 -22.17 6.91 -3.16
C VAL A 287 -21.61 8.01 -2.24
N GLN A 288 -21.34 7.70 -0.98
CA GLN A 288 -20.73 8.65 -0.04
C GLN A 288 -19.35 9.14 -0.52
N ILE A 289 -18.51 8.23 -1.05
CA ILE A 289 -17.21 8.55 -1.67
C ILE A 289 -17.41 9.43 -2.89
N ALA A 290 -18.35 9.09 -3.79
CA ALA A 290 -18.63 9.93 -4.96
C ALA A 290 -19.03 11.34 -4.54
N ASN A 291 -19.82 11.46 -3.47
CA ASN A 291 -20.29 12.75 -2.98
C ASN A 291 -19.17 13.66 -2.48
N LEU A 292 -17.98 13.13 -2.14
CA LEU A 292 -16.79 13.94 -1.80
C LEU A 292 -16.39 14.93 -2.90
N PHE A 293 -16.69 14.60 -4.16
CA PHE A 293 -16.33 15.40 -5.33
C PHE A 293 -17.39 16.46 -5.68
N SER A 294 -18.49 16.58 -4.92
CA SER A 294 -19.62 17.46 -5.27
C SER A 294 -19.29 18.95 -5.16
N ASP A 295 -18.43 19.32 -4.23
CA ASP A 295 -18.17 20.72 -3.87
C ASP A 295 -16.72 21.14 -4.20
N LEU A 296 -16.14 20.58 -5.27
CA LEU A 296 -14.80 20.97 -5.70
C LEU A 296 -14.81 22.39 -6.29
N PRO A 297 -13.91 23.28 -5.84
CA PRO A 297 -13.83 24.65 -6.35
C PRO A 297 -13.31 24.63 -7.80
N ASP A 298 -13.87 25.51 -8.64
CA ASP A 298 -13.43 25.75 -10.02
C ASP A 298 -13.41 24.51 -10.94
N VAL A 299 -14.21 23.48 -10.63
CA VAL A 299 -14.40 22.29 -11.48
C VAL A 299 -15.77 22.33 -12.15
N SER A 300 -15.82 21.99 -13.45
CA SER A 300 -17.09 21.98 -14.20
C SER A 300 -18.01 20.83 -13.77
N VAL A 301 -19.32 20.96 -14.01
CA VAL A 301 -20.32 19.91 -13.69
C VAL A 301 -19.99 18.58 -14.39
N ASP A 302 -19.59 18.64 -15.67
CA ASP A 302 -19.21 17.44 -16.44
C ASP A 302 -17.96 16.75 -15.87
N GLU A 303 -17.00 17.52 -15.34
CA GLU A 303 -15.81 16.98 -14.69
C GLU A 303 -16.15 16.39 -13.31
N ILE A 304 -17.00 17.05 -12.52
CA ILE A 304 -17.52 16.52 -11.26
C ILE A 304 -18.19 15.16 -11.50
N ASP A 305 -19.04 15.04 -12.53
CA ASP A 305 -19.72 13.79 -12.85
C ASP A 305 -18.74 12.67 -13.27
N LYS A 306 -17.68 13.01 -14.02
CA LYS A 306 -16.60 12.06 -14.34
C LYS A 306 -15.86 11.60 -13.10
N LEU A 307 -15.50 12.50 -12.19
CA LEU A 307 -14.81 12.17 -10.94
C LEU A 307 -15.69 11.31 -10.04
N LYS A 308 -16.98 11.65 -9.92
CA LYS A 308 -17.99 10.84 -9.20
C LYS A 308 -18.09 9.43 -9.76
N LYS A 309 -18.13 9.29 -11.09
CA LYS A 309 -18.18 7.98 -11.74
C LYS A 309 -16.90 7.18 -11.48
N SER A 310 -15.74 7.78 -11.73
CA SER A 310 -14.43 7.18 -11.49
C SER A 310 -14.29 6.70 -10.04
N ALA A 311 -14.65 7.52 -9.06
CA ALA A 311 -14.59 7.16 -7.65
C ALA A 311 -15.51 5.97 -7.28
N ARG A 312 -16.69 5.86 -7.91
CA ARG A 312 -17.57 4.68 -7.74
C ARG A 312 -16.97 3.44 -8.38
N ASP A 313 -16.43 3.56 -9.58
CA ASP A 313 -15.83 2.44 -10.30
C ASP A 313 -14.61 1.89 -9.53
N ILE A 314 -13.76 2.78 -9.00
CA ILE A 314 -12.64 2.44 -8.11
C ILE A 314 -13.11 1.75 -6.82
N TYR A 315 -14.13 2.30 -6.15
CA TYR A 315 -14.69 1.65 -4.96
C TYR A 315 -15.25 0.27 -5.27
N ASN A 316 -15.94 0.09 -6.40
CA ASN A 316 -16.49 -1.21 -6.82
C ASN A 316 -15.37 -2.24 -7.06
N LYS A 317 -14.25 -1.82 -7.66
CA LYS A 317 -13.07 -2.68 -7.84
C LYS A 317 -12.49 -3.11 -6.49
N ARG A 318 -12.32 -2.17 -5.55
CA ARG A 318 -11.89 -2.50 -4.18
C ARG A 318 -12.89 -3.40 -3.46
N SER A 319 -14.19 -3.15 -3.60
CA SER A 319 -15.25 -3.99 -3.01
C SER A 319 -15.14 -5.43 -3.52
N ARG A 320 -15.00 -5.61 -4.84
CA ARG A 320 -14.74 -6.92 -5.46
C ARG A 320 -13.47 -7.57 -4.90
N LEU A 321 -12.36 -6.83 -4.84
CA LEU A 321 -11.09 -7.35 -4.30
C LEU A 321 -11.23 -7.86 -2.86
N VAL A 322 -11.93 -7.10 -2.01
CA VAL A 322 -12.07 -7.43 -0.58
C VAL A 322 -13.09 -8.53 -0.32
N HIS A 323 -14.20 -8.57 -1.07
CA HIS A 323 -15.26 -9.56 -0.86
C HIS A 323 -15.05 -10.86 -1.63
N ASP A 324 -14.58 -10.78 -2.87
CA ASP A 324 -14.34 -11.95 -3.72
C ASP A 324 -12.89 -12.44 -3.62
N GLY A 325 -12.00 -11.66 -2.98
CA GLY A 325 -10.58 -11.98 -2.84
C GLY A 325 -9.75 -11.79 -4.11
N TYR A 326 -10.36 -11.29 -5.20
CA TYR A 326 -9.73 -11.32 -6.52
C TYR A 326 -9.93 -10.05 -7.35
N LEU A 327 -8.81 -9.55 -7.89
CA LEU A 327 -8.73 -8.70 -9.07
C LEU A 327 -7.54 -9.14 -9.91
N PRO A 328 -7.62 -9.09 -11.25
CA PRO A 328 -6.47 -9.39 -12.11
C PRO A 328 -5.29 -8.48 -11.77
N ALA A 329 -4.10 -9.07 -11.58
CA ALA A 329 -2.89 -8.34 -11.19
C ALA A 329 -2.53 -7.25 -12.21
N ALA A 330 -2.81 -7.48 -13.50
CA ALA A 330 -2.59 -6.53 -14.58
C ALA A 330 -3.41 -5.22 -14.47
N GLU A 331 -4.56 -5.24 -13.79
CA GLU A 331 -5.40 -4.04 -13.62
C GLU A 331 -4.92 -3.15 -12.45
N LEU A 332 -4.19 -3.72 -11.49
CA LEU A 332 -3.87 -3.04 -10.22
C LEU A 332 -3.04 -1.76 -10.38
N PRO A 333 -2.03 -1.67 -11.27
CA PRO A 333 -1.25 -0.44 -11.42
C PRO A 333 -2.09 0.77 -11.87
N ASP A 334 -3.01 0.56 -12.81
CA ASP A 334 -3.88 1.64 -13.31
C ASP A 334 -4.90 2.04 -12.24
N LEU A 335 -5.46 1.06 -11.53
CA LEU A 335 -6.38 1.30 -10.41
C LEU A 335 -5.72 2.05 -9.25
N GLU A 336 -4.49 1.70 -8.88
CA GLU A 336 -3.69 2.44 -7.87
C GLU A 336 -3.48 3.89 -8.30
N ASN A 337 -3.09 4.10 -9.57
CA ASN A 337 -2.81 5.43 -10.08
C ASN A 337 -4.05 6.33 -10.14
N GLU A 338 -5.19 5.76 -10.58
CA GLU A 338 -6.47 6.45 -10.61
C GLU A 338 -6.97 6.78 -9.20
N ALA A 339 -6.94 5.81 -8.27
CA ALA A 339 -7.29 6.04 -6.87
C ALA A 339 -6.42 7.13 -6.22
N ARG A 340 -5.12 7.15 -6.52
CA ARG A 340 -4.20 8.18 -6.04
C ARG A 340 -4.59 9.56 -6.55
N THR A 341 -4.88 9.68 -7.84
CA THR A 341 -5.27 10.97 -8.45
C THR A 341 -6.55 11.50 -7.79
N LEU A 342 -7.53 10.64 -7.53
CA LEU A 342 -8.75 11.01 -6.82
C LEU A 342 -8.47 11.53 -5.40
N VAL A 343 -7.63 10.83 -4.62
CA VAL A 343 -7.24 11.25 -3.27
C VAL A 343 -6.49 12.58 -3.29
N GLU A 344 -5.55 12.76 -4.22
CA GLU A 344 -4.80 14.01 -4.38
C GLU A 344 -5.70 15.20 -4.69
N ILE A 345 -6.72 15.02 -5.54
CA ILE A 345 -7.70 16.07 -5.85
C ILE A 345 -8.44 16.49 -4.56
N LEU A 346 -8.87 15.53 -3.75
CA LEU A 346 -9.57 15.80 -2.49
C LEU A 346 -8.68 16.56 -1.51
N PHE A 347 -7.43 16.12 -1.29
CA PHE A 347 -6.51 16.81 -0.38
C PHE A 347 -6.10 18.19 -0.89
N LYS A 348 -5.80 18.34 -2.19
CA LYS A 348 -5.49 19.66 -2.78
C LYS A 348 -6.66 20.62 -2.62
N SER A 349 -7.89 20.16 -2.87
CA SER A 349 -9.09 20.96 -2.65
C SER A 349 -9.28 21.35 -1.18
N ALA A 350 -9.02 20.42 -0.25
CA ALA A 350 -9.14 20.70 1.18
C ALA A 350 -8.07 21.71 1.66
N ILE A 351 -6.83 21.58 1.19
CA ILE A 351 -5.77 22.58 1.44
C ILE A 351 -6.18 23.95 0.93
N GLU A 352 -6.70 24.04 -0.29
CA GLU A 352 -7.13 25.31 -0.88
C GLU A 352 -8.27 25.95 -0.07
N LYS A 353 -9.26 25.14 0.36
CA LYS A 353 -10.38 25.60 1.19
C LYS A 353 -9.94 26.14 2.56
N SER A 354 -8.80 25.70 3.10
CA SER A 354 -8.27 26.21 4.37
C SER A 354 -7.48 27.51 4.23
N LYS A 355 -7.16 27.97 3.03
CA LYS A 355 -6.44 29.24 2.80
C LYS A 355 -7.35 30.43 3.07
N PHE A 356 -7.53 30.77 4.35
CA PHE A 356 -8.13 32.02 4.78
C PHE A 356 -7.07 33.00 5.30
N ALA A 357 -7.38 34.29 5.29
CA ALA A 357 -6.56 35.30 5.94
C ALA A 357 -6.63 35.12 7.47
N ASP A 358 -5.76 34.27 8.02
CA ASP A 358 -5.64 34.02 9.44
C ASP A 358 -4.32 34.60 9.96
N GLU A 359 -4.41 35.71 10.68
CA GLU A 359 -3.27 36.45 11.25
C GLU A 359 -2.57 35.72 12.40
N ARG A 360 -3.05 34.53 12.82
CA ARG A 360 -2.52 33.78 13.97
C ARG A 360 -1.18 33.09 13.72
N PHE A 361 -0.74 32.99 12.47
CA PHE A 361 0.49 32.28 12.11
C PHE A 361 1.59 33.27 11.71
N THR A 362 2.75 33.14 12.33
CA THR A 362 3.98 33.80 11.89
C THR A 362 5.02 32.73 11.62
N ILE A 363 5.53 32.66 10.40
CA ILE A 363 6.61 31.73 10.03
C ILE A 363 7.93 32.45 10.26
N ARG A 364 8.82 31.80 11.00
CA ARG A 364 10.22 32.23 11.17
C ARG A 364 11.09 31.22 10.46
N ILE A 365 11.79 31.66 9.43
CA ILE A 365 12.86 30.88 8.80
C ILE A 365 14.14 31.39 9.43
N GLU A 366 14.77 30.56 10.26
CA GLU A 366 16.04 30.88 10.90
C GLU A 366 17.17 30.26 10.09
N ASP A 367 18.13 31.08 9.66
CA ASP A 367 19.39 30.60 9.11
C ASP A 367 20.22 30.01 10.26
N HIS A 368 20.17 28.70 10.43
CA HIS A 368 21.17 28.02 11.25
C HIS A 368 22.49 28.02 10.49
N ALA A 369 23.43 28.89 10.90
CA ALA A 369 24.83 28.70 10.58
C ALA A 369 25.22 27.27 11.00
N GLY A 370 25.74 26.47 10.06
CA GLY A 370 26.23 25.12 10.35
C GLY A 370 27.25 25.13 11.49
N PRO A 371 27.56 23.97 12.11
CA PRO A 371 28.50 23.92 13.21
C PRO A 371 29.81 24.60 12.79
N GLU A 372 30.20 25.64 13.52
CA GLU A 372 31.51 26.27 13.36
C GLU A 372 32.55 25.15 13.41
N SER A 373 33.31 24.99 12.32
CA SER A 373 34.47 24.13 12.32
C SER A 373 35.42 24.65 13.39
N ASP A 374 35.51 23.95 14.51
CA ASP A 374 36.44 24.24 15.60
C ASP A 374 37.87 24.28 15.02
N PRO A 375 38.57 25.43 15.06
CA PRO A 375 39.90 25.56 14.46
C PRO A 375 40.97 24.71 15.17
N ASP A 376 40.65 24.11 16.32
CA ASP A 376 41.59 23.39 17.18
C ASP A 376 41.72 21.88 16.87
N ASN A 377 41.14 21.39 15.77
CA ASN A 377 41.35 20.01 15.28
C ASN A 377 41.89 19.97 13.83
N ALA A 378 42.99 20.70 13.57
CA ALA A 378 43.80 20.58 12.37
C ALA A 378 45.22 20.07 12.67
#